data_AF-T0R7G6-F1
#
_entry.id   AF-T0R7G6-F1
#
_cell.length_a   1.000
_cell.length_b   1.000
_cell.length_c   1.000
_cell.angle_alpha   90.00
_cell.angle_beta   90.00
_cell.angle_gamma   90.00
#
_symmetry.space_group_name_H-M   'P 1'
#
loop_
_entity.id
_entity.type
_entity.pdbx_description
1 polymer ?
#
loop_
_entity_poly.entity_id
_entity_poly.type
_entity_poly.pdbx_seq_one_letter_code
_entity_poly.pdbx_strand_id
1 'polypeptide(L)'
;MSFFGLTYLGPQGPFEGLLPLHAFNASDVASAYDVAAQRGPTINPSAFPAFVHALYHCPKGTSPPATIVDQVSAWFPDGTLPRAQFLAGIEALLEASEDAANNNSDADLHACEYNSGLALRADKFKHTRMKKAPKEKHHEPLTDAQTLGWLKGTVVKTIPKKSCEETKYASAMIQSGVSYY
;
A
#
# COMPACT_ATOMS: atom_id res chain seq x y z
N MET A 1 -10.20 7.18 12.94
CA MET A 1 -11.52 6.95 13.59
C MET A 1 -12.44 6.31 12.57
N SER A 2 -12.95 5.11 12.84
CA SER A 2 -13.84 4.37 11.93
C SER A 2 -15.20 5.07 11.81
N PHE A 3 -15.73 5.17 10.59
CA PHE A 3 -17.05 5.75 10.35
C PHE A 3 -18.12 4.86 10.98
N PHE A 4 -18.68 5.29 12.12
CA PHE A 4 -19.70 4.56 12.89
C PHE A 4 -19.35 3.09 13.19
N GLY A 5 -18.08 2.77 13.45
CA GLY A 5 -17.65 1.40 13.75
C GLY A 5 -17.67 0.44 12.55
N LEU A 6 -17.87 0.94 11.33
CA LEU A 6 -17.78 0.13 10.12
C LEU A 6 -16.31 -0.15 9.78
N THR A 7 -15.81 -1.30 10.23
CA THR A 7 -14.46 -1.82 9.95
C THR A 7 -14.46 -2.91 8.88
N TYR A 8 -15.65 -3.43 8.54
CA TYR A 8 -15.83 -4.55 7.59
C TYR A 8 -15.60 -4.15 6.12
N LEU A 9 -15.67 -2.86 5.79
CA LEU A 9 -15.64 -2.38 4.40
C LEU A 9 -14.22 -2.08 3.87
N GLY A 10 -13.18 -2.57 4.55
CA GLY A 10 -11.79 -2.35 4.18
C GLY A 10 -11.16 -1.14 4.88
N PRO A 11 -10.04 -0.60 4.36
CA PRO A 11 -9.26 0.45 5.02
C PRO A 11 -10.07 1.74 5.24
N GLN A 12 -9.74 2.51 6.30
CA GLN A 12 -10.46 3.74 6.67
C GLN A 12 -10.20 4.86 5.65
N GLY A 13 -8.98 4.94 5.14
CA GLY A 13 -8.62 5.79 4.01
C GLY A 13 -8.54 4.99 2.70
N PRO A 14 -9.02 5.53 1.55
CA PRO A 14 -8.83 4.89 0.25
C PRO A 14 -7.36 4.86 -0.20
N PHE A 15 -6.48 5.60 0.50
CA PHE A 15 -5.05 5.64 0.25
C PHE A 15 -4.24 4.80 1.25
N GLU A 16 -4.91 4.19 2.23
CA GLU A 16 -4.33 3.27 3.21
C GLU A 16 -4.49 1.85 2.67
N GLY A 17 -3.40 1.07 2.62
CA GLY A 17 -3.43 -0.27 2.03
C GLY A 17 -4.12 -1.34 2.89
N LEU A 18 -3.95 -1.26 4.21
CA LEU A 18 -4.47 -2.23 5.18
C LEU A 18 -5.18 -1.48 6.31
N LEU A 19 -6.33 -2.01 6.76
CA LEU A 19 -7.02 -1.47 7.93
C LEU A 19 -6.09 -1.64 9.15
N PRO A 20 -5.73 -0.55 9.84
CA PRO A 20 -4.82 -0.63 10.99
C PRO A 20 -5.51 -1.28 12.20
N LEU A 21 -4.72 -1.86 13.09
CA LEU A 21 -5.22 -2.55 14.29
C LEU A 21 -6.11 -1.65 15.17
N HIS A 22 -5.71 -0.41 15.45
CA HIS A 22 -6.50 0.56 16.25
C HIS A 22 -7.89 0.88 15.68
N ALA A 23 -8.21 0.44 14.46
CA ALA A 23 -9.54 0.62 13.89
C ALA A 23 -10.62 -0.23 14.59
N PHE A 24 -10.24 -1.34 15.23
CA PHE A 24 -11.15 -2.32 15.80
C PHE A 24 -11.57 -1.96 17.22
N ASN A 25 -12.82 -2.27 17.56
CA ASN A 25 -13.34 -2.10 18.91
C ASN A 25 -13.00 -3.30 19.80
N ALA A 26 -13.02 -3.09 21.11
CA ALA A 26 -12.79 -4.16 22.09
C ALA A 26 -13.78 -5.34 21.95
N SER A 27 -15.02 -5.09 21.50
CA SER A 27 -16.01 -6.13 21.20
C SER A 27 -15.56 -7.06 20.08
N ASP A 28 -14.95 -6.49 19.04
CA ASP A 28 -14.56 -7.20 17.83
C ASP A 28 -13.36 -8.09 18.15
N VAL A 29 -12.40 -7.55 18.92
CA VAL A 29 -11.25 -8.30 19.46
C VAL A 29 -11.69 -9.47 20.33
N ALA A 30 -12.65 -9.25 21.24
CA ALA A 30 -13.17 -10.32 22.09
C ALA A 30 -13.85 -11.43 21.27
N SER A 31 -14.62 -11.05 20.24
CA SER A 31 -15.28 -12.00 19.35
C SER A 31 -14.27 -12.82 18.53
N ALA A 32 -13.21 -12.17 18.03
CA ALA A 32 -12.15 -12.81 17.26
C ALA A 32 -11.32 -13.77 18.13
N TYR A 33 -11.09 -13.42 19.40
CA TYR A 33 -10.47 -14.31 20.38
C TYR A 33 -11.28 -15.59 20.57
N ASP A 34 -12.59 -15.49 20.77
CA ASP A 34 -13.45 -16.65 21.02
C ASP A 34 -13.46 -17.62 19.82
N VAL A 35 -13.33 -17.11 18.60
CA VAL A 35 -13.17 -17.91 17.37
C VAL A 35 -11.80 -18.59 17.33
N ALA A 36 -10.72 -17.85 17.57
CA ALA A 36 -9.35 -18.35 17.49
C ALA A 36 -9.02 -19.39 18.58
N ALA A 37 -9.50 -19.16 19.80
CA ALA A 37 -9.31 -20.06 20.92
C ALA A 37 -10.29 -21.24 20.92
N GLN A 38 -11.20 -21.34 19.94
CA GLN A 38 -12.30 -22.33 19.93
C GLN A 38 -13.10 -22.31 21.24
N ARG A 39 -13.33 -21.12 21.81
CA ARG A 39 -13.93 -20.89 23.14
C ARG A 39 -13.14 -21.46 24.32
N GLY A 40 -11.84 -21.71 24.13
CA GLY A 40 -10.91 -22.11 25.17
C GLY A 40 -10.46 -20.96 26.07
N PRO A 41 -9.96 -21.26 27.29
CA PRO A 41 -9.51 -20.25 28.25
C PRO A 41 -8.13 -19.65 27.91
N THR A 42 -7.35 -20.31 27.04
CA THR A 42 -5.98 -19.93 26.69
C THR A 42 -5.77 -19.94 25.18
N ILE A 43 -4.87 -19.07 24.71
CA ILE A 43 -4.46 -18.98 23.31
C ILE A 43 -2.96 -19.25 23.17
N ASN A 44 -2.57 -19.96 22.10
CA ASN A 44 -1.17 -20.22 21.77
C ASN A 44 -0.73 -19.29 20.62
N PRO A 45 0.58 -19.04 20.44
CA PRO A 45 1.08 -18.19 19.36
C PRO A 45 0.73 -18.73 17.96
N SER A 46 0.60 -20.06 17.84
CA SER A 46 0.13 -20.72 16.60
C SER A 46 -1.30 -20.35 16.20
N ALA A 47 -2.11 -19.82 17.12
CA ALA A 47 -3.47 -19.39 16.88
C ALA A 47 -3.58 -17.90 16.51
N PHE A 48 -2.50 -17.12 16.56
CA PHE A 48 -2.51 -15.72 16.14
C PHE A 48 -2.94 -15.51 14.68
N PRO A 49 -2.52 -16.34 13.70
CA PRO A 49 -3.03 -16.24 12.34
C PRO A 49 -4.56 -16.44 12.27
N ALA A 50 -5.10 -17.36 13.06
CA ALA A 50 -6.53 -17.61 13.13
C ALA A 50 -7.29 -16.45 13.79
N PHE A 51 -6.69 -15.82 14.80
CA PHE A 51 -7.21 -14.60 15.42
C PHE A 51 -7.28 -13.44 14.42
N VAL A 52 -6.18 -13.15 13.71
CA VAL A 52 -6.15 -12.08 12.70
C VAL A 52 -7.13 -12.40 11.56
N HIS A 53 -7.22 -13.65 11.14
CA HIS A 53 -8.20 -14.08 10.11
C HIS A 53 -9.65 -13.82 10.55
N ALA A 54 -9.97 -14.11 11.81
CA ALA A 54 -11.29 -13.83 12.39
C ALA A 54 -11.56 -12.33 12.54
N LEU A 55 -10.56 -11.56 12.99
CA LEU A 55 -10.66 -10.11 13.22
C LEU A 55 -10.89 -9.34 11.92
N TYR A 56 -10.18 -9.71 10.85
CA TYR A 56 -10.30 -9.08 9.53
C TYR A 56 -11.38 -9.73 8.64
N HIS A 57 -12.14 -10.69 9.17
CA HIS A 57 -13.17 -11.44 8.45
C HIS A 57 -12.71 -11.96 7.08
N CYS A 58 -11.48 -12.48 7.01
CA CYS A 58 -10.90 -12.93 5.76
C CYS A 58 -11.74 -14.07 5.15
N PRO A 59 -11.91 -14.13 3.81
CA PRO A 59 -12.65 -15.21 3.17
C PRO A 59 -11.98 -16.57 3.42
N LYS A 60 -12.78 -17.63 3.44
CA LYS A 60 -12.30 -19.00 3.69
C LYS A 60 -11.24 -19.40 2.67
N GLY A 61 -10.11 -19.93 3.15
CA GLY A 61 -8.99 -20.36 2.30
C GLY A 61 -7.98 -19.27 1.95
N THR A 62 -8.16 -18.03 2.43
CA THR A 62 -7.15 -16.97 2.29
C THR A 62 -6.25 -16.87 3.51
N SER A 63 -4.99 -16.50 3.28
CA SER A 63 -4.03 -16.20 4.35
C SER A 63 -4.35 -14.83 4.98
N PRO A 64 -4.28 -14.70 6.31
CA PRO A 64 -4.42 -13.40 6.97
C PRO A 64 -3.27 -12.46 6.57
N PRO A 65 -3.44 -11.12 6.74
CA PRO A 65 -2.38 -10.16 6.50
C PRO A 65 -1.12 -10.47 7.32
N ALA A 66 -0.03 -10.86 6.65
CA ALA A 66 1.21 -11.30 7.31
C ALA A 66 1.82 -10.21 8.20
N THR A 67 1.78 -8.96 7.75
CA THR A 67 2.31 -7.80 8.50
C THR A 67 1.66 -7.65 9.87
N ILE A 68 0.35 -7.88 9.97
CA ILE A 68 -0.41 -7.78 11.21
C ILE A 68 -0.15 -9.00 12.11
N VAL A 69 -0.02 -10.19 11.50
CA VAL A 69 0.36 -11.40 12.25
C VAL A 69 1.75 -11.23 12.87
N ASP A 70 2.70 -10.68 12.12
CA ASP A 70 4.06 -10.40 12.60
C ASP A 70 4.07 -9.34 13.71
N GLN A 71 3.22 -8.32 13.61
CA GLN A 71 3.06 -7.31 14.65
C GLN A 71 2.49 -7.91 15.96
N VAL A 72 1.47 -8.76 15.86
CA VAL A 72 0.88 -9.45 17.02
C VAL A 72 1.89 -10.44 17.63
N SER A 73 2.58 -11.22 16.80
CA SER A 73 3.57 -12.19 17.29
C SER A 73 4.78 -11.52 17.94
N ALA A 74 5.21 -10.36 17.45
CA ALA A 74 6.30 -9.59 18.06
C ALA A 74 5.91 -8.94 19.39
N TRP A 75 4.62 -8.63 19.59
CA TRP A 75 4.13 -7.98 20.82
C TRP A 75 4.01 -8.93 22.00
N PHE A 76 3.61 -10.17 21.73
CA PHE A 76 3.39 -11.17 22.76
C PHE A 76 4.62 -12.05 22.96
N PRO A 77 4.93 -12.46 24.20
CA PRO A 77 5.98 -13.44 24.45
C PRO A 77 5.59 -14.83 23.94
N ASP A 78 6.60 -15.65 23.64
CA ASP A 78 6.40 -17.06 23.30
C ASP A 78 5.82 -17.82 24.50
N GLY A 79 4.54 -18.17 24.43
CA GLY A 79 3.86 -18.91 25.50
C GLY A 79 2.36 -18.99 25.34
N THR A 80 1.72 -19.81 26.17
CA THR A 80 0.26 -19.89 26.25
C THR A 80 -0.25 -18.74 27.11
N LEU A 81 -1.20 -17.96 26.58
CA LEU A 81 -1.71 -16.76 27.24
C LEU A 81 -3.15 -16.97 27.71
N PRO A 82 -3.49 -16.64 28.97
CA PRO A 82 -4.87 -16.62 29.41
C PRO A 82 -5.64 -15.46 28.76
N ARG A 83 -6.95 -15.65 28.54
CA ARG A 83 -7.83 -14.68 27.88
C ARG A 83 -7.66 -13.24 28.37
N ALA A 84 -7.66 -13.03 29.68
CA ALA A 84 -7.58 -11.70 30.28
C ALA A 84 -6.26 -10.99 29.92
N GLN A 85 -5.14 -11.72 29.93
CA GLN A 85 -3.83 -11.18 29.59
C GLN A 85 -3.71 -10.89 28.09
N PHE A 86 -4.30 -11.73 27.25
CA PHE A 86 -4.33 -11.49 25.80
C PHE A 86 -5.14 -10.25 25.44
N LEU A 87 -6.36 -10.09 25.99
CA LEU A 87 -7.22 -8.93 25.70
C LEU A 87 -6.59 -7.62 26.18
N ALA A 88 -6.05 -7.58 27.40
CA ALA A 88 -5.34 -6.41 27.90
C ALA A 88 -4.08 -6.10 27.08
N GLY A 89 -3.37 -7.13 26.62
CA GLY A 89 -2.22 -6.96 25.75
C GLY A 89 -2.58 -6.43 24.36
N ILE A 90 -3.69 -6.88 23.77
CA ILE A 90 -4.19 -6.35 22.50
C ILE A 90 -4.67 -4.91 22.68
N GLU A 91 -5.35 -4.57 23.76
CA GLU A 91 -5.76 -3.19 24.03
C GLU A 91 -4.56 -2.23 24.07
N ALA A 92 -3.48 -2.63 24.77
CA ALA A 92 -2.23 -1.87 24.76
C ALA A 92 -1.58 -1.82 23.35
N LEU A 93 -1.70 -2.88 22.54
CA LEU A 93 -1.24 -2.88 21.15
C LEU A 93 -2.06 -1.91 20.29
N LEU A 94 -3.37 -1.82 20.51
CA LEU A 94 -4.26 -0.89 19.80
C LEU A 94 -3.83 0.55 20.08
N GLU A 95 -3.66 0.91 21.36
CA GLU A 95 -3.16 2.23 21.78
C GLU A 95 -1.78 2.53 21.17
N ALA A 96 -0.83 1.59 21.30
CA ALA A 96 0.50 1.74 20.72
C ALA A 96 0.48 1.90 19.20
N SER A 97 -0.47 1.26 18.51
CA SER A 97 -0.63 1.39 17.06
C SER A 97 -1.27 2.74 16.65
N GLU A 98 -2.12 3.32 17.48
CA GLU A 98 -2.68 4.65 17.27
C GLU A 98 -1.61 5.73 17.51
N ASP A 99 -0.83 5.59 18.59
CA ASP A 99 0.31 6.46 18.88
C ASP A 99 1.37 6.38 17.79
N ALA A 100 1.66 5.17 17.30
CA ALA A 100 2.58 4.99 16.18
C ALA A 100 2.05 5.63 14.90
N ALA A 101 0.75 5.56 14.61
CA ALA A 101 0.15 6.23 13.44
C ALA A 101 0.24 7.76 13.56
N ASN A 102 0.00 8.31 14.75
CA ASN A 102 0.10 9.74 15.00
C ASN A 102 1.55 10.26 14.96
N ASN A 103 2.51 9.44 15.39
CA ASN A 103 3.94 9.78 15.42
C ASN A 103 4.68 9.47 14.10
N ASN A 104 4.23 8.49 13.31
CA ASN A 104 4.84 8.09 12.03
C ASN A 104 4.33 8.91 10.83
N SER A 105 3.98 10.19 11.02
CA SER A 105 3.76 11.12 9.90
C SER A 105 4.94 11.19 8.91
N ASP A 106 6.11 10.65 9.31
CA ASP A 106 7.31 10.55 8.48
C ASP A 106 7.40 9.29 7.60
N ALA A 107 6.67 8.20 7.86
CA ALA A 107 6.74 7.00 7.01
C ALA A 107 5.85 7.11 5.75
N ASP A 108 4.77 7.89 5.81
CA ASP A 108 3.94 8.26 4.65
C ASP A 108 4.63 9.27 3.70
N LEU A 109 5.84 9.74 4.05
CA LEU A 109 6.68 10.61 3.20
C LEU A 109 7.12 9.95 1.89
N HIS A 110 6.92 8.63 1.70
CA HIS A 110 7.32 8.00 0.46
C HIS A 110 6.52 8.51 -0.74
N ALA A 111 5.22 8.76 -0.58
CA ALA A 111 4.34 9.24 -1.65
C ALA A 111 4.18 10.77 -1.67
N CYS A 112 4.18 11.42 -0.50
CA CYS A 112 3.98 12.86 -0.39
C CYS A 112 5.32 13.62 -0.54
N GLU A 113 5.59 14.17 -1.74
CA GLU A 113 6.81 14.95 -2.00
C GLU A 113 6.74 16.41 -1.52
N TYR A 114 5.55 16.90 -1.14
CA TYR A 114 5.31 18.30 -0.78
C TYR A 114 4.53 18.40 0.52
N ASN A 115 5.08 19.12 1.48
CA ASN A 115 4.41 19.43 2.74
C ASN A 115 3.63 20.77 2.67
N SER A 116 3.68 21.46 1.52
CA SER A 116 3.01 22.75 1.30
C SER A 116 2.38 22.84 -0.09
N GLY A 117 1.11 23.24 -0.13
CA GLY A 117 0.39 23.49 -1.37
C GLY A 117 0.94 24.68 -2.18
N LEU A 118 1.61 25.65 -1.53
CA LEU A 118 2.27 26.75 -2.24
C LEU A 118 3.51 26.27 -2.99
N ALA A 119 4.31 25.38 -2.37
CA ALA A 119 5.47 24.78 -3.00
C ALA A 119 5.06 23.94 -4.22
N LEU A 120 4.01 23.11 -4.07
CA LEU A 120 3.43 22.33 -5.17
C LEU A 120 3.02 23.23 -6.36
N ARG A 121 2.33 24.35 -6.09
CA ARG A 121 1.88 25.28 -7.14
C ARG A 121 3.06 25.98 -7.83
N ALA A 122 4.07 26.39 -7.07
CA ALA A 122 5.26 27.05 -7.61
C ALA A 122 6.01 26.12 -8.59
N ASP A 123 6.20 24.86 -8.23
CA ASP A 123 6.89 23.89 -9.09
C ASP A 123 6.04 23.48 -10.29
N LYS A 124 4.72 23.39 -10.11
CA LYS A 124 3.78 23.20 -11.23
C LYS A 124 3.85 24.35 -12.25
N PHE A 125 3.94 25.60 -11.78
CA PHE A 125 4.10 26.77 -12.65
C PHE A 125 5.44 26.74 -13.42
N LYS A 126 6.50 26.24 -12.77
CA LYS A 126 7.83 26.07 -13.39
C LYS A 126 7.94 24.82 -14.28
N HIS A 127 6.86 24.06 -14.47
CA HIS A 127 6.88 22.75 -15.14
C HIS A 127 7.92 21.77 -14.57
N THR A 128 8.23 21.91 -13.27
CA THR A 128 9.16 21.02 -12.59
C THR A 128 8.43 19.71 -12.26
N ARG A 129 8.99 18.58 -12.70
CA ARG A 129 8.40 17.26 -12.47
C ARG A 129 8.70 16.77 -11.05
N MET A 130 7.83 15.89 -10.56
CA MET A 130 8.04 15.11 -9.34
C MET A 130 9.32 14.28 -9.44
N LYS A 131 10.03 14.11 -8.33
CA LYS A 131 11.31 13.39 -8.30
C LYS A 131 11.12 11.89 -8.46
N LYS A 132 10.13 11.32 -7.77
CA LYS A 132 9.85 9.88 -7.77
C LYS A 132 8.76 9.54 -8.79
N ALA A 133 8.91 8.39 -9.44
CA ALA A 133 7.88 7.86 -10.34
C ALA A 133 6.67 7.32 -9.56
N PRO A 134 5.46 7.27 -10.15
CA PRO A 134 4.27 6.75 -9.47
C PRO A 134 4.44 5.35 -8.86
N LYS A 135 5.18 4.45 -9.53
CA LYS A 135 5.48 3.09 -9.02
C LYS A 135 6.38 3.05 -7.79
N GLU A 136 7.18 4.09 -7.59
CA GLU A 136 8.05 4.21 -6.42
C GLU A 136 7.28 4.77 -5.22
N LYS A 137 6.13 5.40 -5.49
CA LYS A 137 5.25 6.01 -4.48
C LYS A 137 4.13 5.09 -4.04
N HIS A 138 3.58 4.31 -4.97
CA HIS A 138 2.41 3.48 -4.74
C HIS A 138 2.67 2.05 -5.23
N HIS A 139 2.12 1.08 -4.49
CA HIS A 139 2.17 -0.32 -4.88
C HIS A 139 1.30 -0.60 -6.11
N GLU A 140 0.18 0.12 -6.23
CA GLU A 140 -0.84 -0.07 -7.26
C GLU A 140 -1.25 1.28 -7.90
N PRO A 141 -1.78 1.28 -9.14
CA PRO A 141 -2.26 2.51 -9.77
C PRO A 141 -3.55 2.99 -9.08
N LEU A 142 -3.56 4.25 -8.67
CA LEU A 142 -4.71 4.89 -7.99
C LEU A 142 -5.74 5.46 -8.98
N THR A 143 -5.36 5.67 -10.24
CA THR A 143 -6.22 6.25 -11.27
C THR A 143 -6.08 5.49 -12.58
N ASP A 144 -7.13 5.51 -13.40
CA ASP A 144 -7.14 4.83 -14.70
C ASP A 144 -5.98 5.28 -15.60
N ALA A 145 -5.64 6.57 -15.58
CA ALA A 145 -4.51 7.10 -16.35
C ALA A 145 -3.16 6.50 -15.91
N GLN A 146 -3.01 6.13 -14.64
CA GLN A 146 -1.79 5.49 -14.14
C GLN A 146 -1.70 4.01 -14.57
N THR A 147 -2.83 3.35 -14.84
CA THR A 147 -2.82 1.95 -15.35
C THR A 147 -2.05 1.85 -16.67
N LEU A 148 -2.17 2.89 -17.51
CA LEU A 148 -1.42 3.03 -18.75
C LEU A 148 0.06 3.31 -18.45
N GLY A 149 0.91 2.32 -18.70
CA GLY A 149 2.35 2.38 -18.38
C GLY A 149 2.71 1.87 -16.98
N TRP A 150 1.73 1.42 -16.19
CA TRP A 150 2.00 0.72 -14.93
C TRP A 150 2.65 -0.64 -15.15
N LEU A 151 2.36 -1.33 -16.26
CA LEU A 151 3.14 -2.50 -16.67
C LEU A 151 3.98 -2.06 -17.87
N LYS A 152 5.30 -2.05 -17.70
CA LYS A 152 6.21 -1.83 -18.83
C LYS A 152 6.17 -3.12 -19.64
N GLY A 153 5.63 -3.06 -20.85
CA GLY A 153 5.62 -4.20 -21.76
C GLY A 153 7.02 -4.73 -22.02
N THR A 154 7.11 -5.97 -22.52
CA THR A 154 8.38 -6.54 -22.95
C THR A 154 9.01 -5.64 -24.01
N VAL A 155 10.29 -5.31 -23.85
CA VAL A 155 11.01 -4.50 -24.84
C VAL A 155 11.16 -5.34 -26.10
N VAL A 156 10.26 -5.13 -27.06
CA VAL A 156 10.40 -5.71 -28.39
C VAL A 156 11.50 -4.94 -29.09
N LYS A 157 12.55 -5.66 -29.53
CA LYS A 157 13.58 -5.08 -30.40
C LYS A 157 12.92 -4.66 -31.71
N THR A 158 12.51 -3.41 -31.81
CA THR A 158 12.15 -2.80 -33.08
C THR A 158 13.45 -2.52 -33.83
N ILE A 159 13.57 -3.00 -35.07
CA ILE A 159 14.66 -2.58 -35.96
C ILE A 159 14.23 -1.21 -36.52
N PRO A 160 14.81 -0.09 -36.06
CA PRO A 160 14.44 1.21 -36.60
C PRO A 160 14.87 1.26 -38.06
N LYS A 161 13.99 1.74 -38.94
CA LYS A 161 14.39 2.11 -40.31
C LYS A 161 15.35 3.29 -40.19
N LYS A 162 16.63 3.04 -40.33
CA LYS A 162 17.65 4.10 -40.37
C LYS A 162 17.56 4.79 -41.72
N SER A 163 17.64 6.13 -41.75
CA SER A 163 17.91 6.84 -42.99
C SER A 163 19.32 6.47 -43.47
N CYS A 164 19.41 5.90 -44.67
CA CYS A 164 20.67 5.64 -45.35
C CYS A 164 21.20 6.93 -46.00
N GLU A 165 22.46 6.95 -46.39
CA GLU A 165 23.13 8.15 -46.93
C GLU A 165 22.43 8.65 -48.19
N GLU A 166 21.89 7.75 -49.01
CA GLU A 166 21.13 8.07 -50.22
C GLU A 166 19.84 8.82 -49.88
N THR A 167 19.11 8.39 -48.84
CA THR A 167 17.88 9.09 -48.40
C THR A 167 18.19 10.44 -47.76
N LYS A 168 19.33 10.58 -47.09
CA LYS A 168 19.78 11.86 -46.53
C LYS A 168 20.18 12.83 -47.64
N TYR A 169 20.90 12.35 -48.66
CA TYR A 169 21.30 13.13 -49.82
C TYR A 169 20.09 13.57 -50.65
N ALA A 170 19.15 12.67 -50.92
CA ALA A 170 17.90 13.00 -51.60
C ALA A 170 17.10 14.06 -50.83
N SER A 171 17.00 13.96 -49.50
CA SER A 171 16.38 15.00 -48.66
C SER A 171 17.10 16.35 -48.78
N ALA A 172 18.44 16.34 -48.84
CA ALA A 172 19.23 17.56 -48.94
C ALA A 172 19.08 18.23 -50.33
N MET A 173 19.02 17.44 -51.40
CA MET A 173 18.73 17.93 -52.76
C MET A 173 17.33 18.54 -52.86
N ILE A 174 16.31 17.90 -52.29
CA ILE A 174 14.95 18.43 -52.29
C ILE A 174 14.88 19.74 -51.49
N GLN A 175 15.57 19.81 -50.34
CA GLN A 175 15.66 21.04 -49.54
C GLN A 175 16.45 22.15 -50.23
N SER A 176 17.44 21.83 -51.07
CA SER A 176 18.19 22.81 -51.86
C SER A 176 17.46 23.25 -53.15
N GLY A 177 16.23 22.78 -53.38
CA GLY A 177 15.40 23.18 -54.51
C GLY A 177 15.66 22.39 -55.79
N VAL A 178 16.47 21.33 -55.74
CA VAL A 178 16.73 20.43 -56.88
C VAL A 178 15.66 19.33 -56.87
N SER A 179 14.60 19.53 -57.65
CA SER A 179 13.57 18.51 -57.88
C SER A 179 13.95 17.66 -59.09
N TYR A 180 14.21 16.36 -58.87
CA TYR A 180 14.17 15.38 -59.97
C TYR A 180 12.72 15.00 -60.20
N TYR A 181 12.12 15.60 -61.24
CA TYR A 181 10.93 15.05 -61.90
C TYR A 181 11.39 14.20 -63.08
#